data_AF-A0A7V7UHU2-F1
#
_entry.id   AF-A0A7V7UHU2-F1
#
_cell.length_a   1.000
_cell.length_b   1.000
_cell.length_c   1.000
_cell.angle_alpha   90.00
_cell.angle_beta   90.00
_cell.angle_gamma   90.00
#
_symmetry.space_group_name_H-M   'P 1'
#
loop_
_entity.id
_entity.type
_entity.pdbx_description
1 polymer ?
#
loop_
_entity_poly.entity_id
_entity_poly.type
_entity_poly.pdbx_seq_one_letter_code
_entity_poly.pdbx_strand_id
1 'polypeptide(L)'
;MFGFLKKNAECSIYSPVNGICFPIEECGDQMFAQKILGDGVAFELKDDVIYAPCDGEVSVIADTKHAFGINSSNGTEILVHVGFETTGLMGKGFETYVSQGDTVKKGQKVLKVDINYIKSQNLNV
;
A
#
# COMPACT_ATOMS: atom_id res chain seq x y z
N MET A 1 22.98 -16.56 29.64
CA MET A 1 21.92 -15.61 29.98
C MET A 1 22.33 -14.24 29.44
N PHE A 2 22.06 -13.97 28.16
CA PHE A 2 22.35 -12.67 27.52
C PHE A 2 21.19 -12.35 26.58
N GLY A 3 20.18 -11.68 27.12
CA GLY A 3 19.03 -11.15 26.38
C GLY A 3 18.80 -9.73 26.81
N PHE A 4 19.66 -8.81 26.34
CA PHE A 4 19.48 -7.37 26.59
C PHE A 4 19.85 -6.60 25.33
N LEU A 5 18.90 -5.73 24.92
CA LEU A 5 18.93 -4.80 23.80
C LEU A 5 18.44 -5.35 22.44
N LYS A 6 17.21 -5.86 22.40
CA LYS A 6 16.39 -5.64 21.21
C LYS A 6 15.98 -4.16 21.24
N LYS A 7 16.78 -3.30 20.61
CA LYS A 7 16.41 -1.91 20.36
C LYS A 7 15.05 -1.98 19.65
N ASN A 8 13.99 -1.47 20.27
CA ASN A 8 12.72 -1.25 19.57
C ASN A 8 13.05 -0.25 18.46
N ALA A 9 13.35 -0.77 17.26
CA ALA A 9 13.56 0.06 16.10
C ALA A 9 12.23 0.80 15.88
N GLU A 10 12.26 2.14 15.97
CA GLU A 10 11.09 2.97 15.67
C GLU A 10 10.48 2.51 14.36
N CYS A 11 9.22 2.07 14.41
CA CYS A 11 8.45 1.73 13.23
C CYS A 11 7.97 3.02 12.58
N SER A 12 8.87 3.66 11.83
CA SER A 12 8.51 4.80 10.99
C SER A 12 7.91 4.29 9.69
N ILE A 13 6.60 4.40 9.56
CA ILE A 13 5.89 4.21 8.29
C ILE A 13 5.80 5.57 7.60
N TYR A 14 6.28 5.65 6.37
CA TYR A 14 6.30 6.87 5.58
C TYR A 14 5.14 6.87 4.60
N SER A 15 4.76 8.05 4.13
CA SER A 15 3.71 8.15 3.12
C SER A 15 4.13 7.41 1.84
N PRO A 16 3.31 6.46 1.35
CA PRO A 16 3.63 5.71 0.14
C PRO A 16 3.32 6.49 -1.14
N VAL A 17 2.65 7.65 -1.04
CA VAL A 17 2.12 8.40 -2.19
C VAL A 17 2.19 9.91 -1.94
N ASN A 18 2.21 10.68 -3.01
CA ASN A 18 1.91 12.10 -2.91
C ASN A 18 0.40 12.29 -3.00
N GLY A 19 -0.19 12.96 -2.01
CA GLY A 19 -1.64 13.02 -1.89
C GLY A 19 -2.14 13.80 -0.69
N ILE A 20 -3.46 13.71 -0.46
CA ILE A 20 -4.09 14.19 0.78
C ILE A 20 -4.34 12.96 1.65
N CYS A 21 -3.74 12.94 2.84
CA CYS A 21 -3.97 11.90 3.84
C CYS A 21 -5.23 12.25 4.65
N PHE A 22 -6.10 11.27 4.87
CA PHE A 22 -7.32 11.44 5.65
C PHE A 22 -7.64 10.15 6.43
N PRO A 23 -8.53 10.22 7.45
CA PRO A 23 -8.86 9.06 8.29
C PRO A 23 -9.42 7.89 7.46
N ILE A 24 -9.03 6.66 7.78
CA ILE A 24 -9.50 5.47 7.05
C ILE A 24 -11.03 5.32 7.12
N GLU A 25 -11.66 5.84 8.18
CA GLU A 25 -13.11 5.87 8.38
C GLU A 25 -13.85 6.69 7.30
N GLU A 26 -13.18 7.66 6.68
CA GLU A 26 -13.74 8.56 5.67
C GLU A 26 -13.49 8.07 4.23
N CYS A 27 -12.90 6.89 4.04
CA CYS A 27 -12.49 6.39 2.72
C CYS A 27 -13.65 5.99 1.80
N GLY A 28 -14.86 5.82 2.32
CA GLY A 28 -16.05 5.52 1.51
C GLY A 28 -16.29 4.03 1.25
N ASP A 29 -15.40 3.14 1.68
CA ASP A 29 -15.59 1.68 1.67
C ASP A 29 -15.74 1.14 3.09
N GLN A 30 -16.83 0.40 3.35
CA GLN A 30 -17.15 -0.10 4.69
C GLN A 30 -16.15 -1.13 5.23
N MET A 31 -15.50 -1.92 4.37
CA MET A 31 -14.54 -2.94 4.81
C MET A 31 -13.30 -2.30 5.41
N PHE A 32 -12.82 -1.19 4.83
CA PHE A 32 -11.70 -0.42 5.33
C PHE A 32 -12.12 0.53 6.47
N ALA A 33 -13.26 1.22 6.33
CA ALA A 33 -13.73 2.17 7.34
C ALA A 33 -14.04 1.51 8.70
N GLN A 34 -14.40 0.23 8.71
CA GLN A 34 -14.62 -0.54 9.94
C GLN A 34 -13.34 -1.12 10.55
N LYS A 35 -12.17 -0.93 9.93
CA LYS A 35 -10.86 -1.42 10.40
C LYS A 35 -10.81 -2.93 10.62
N ILE A 36 -11.60 -3.70 9.87
CA ILE A 36 -11.69 -5.16 10.02
C ILE A 36 -10.34 -5.83 9.74
N LEU A 37 -9.61 -5.32 8.74
CA LEU A 37 -8.30 -5.84 8.32
C LEU A 37 -7.11 -5.22 9.07
N GLY A 38 -7.35 -4.15 9.83
CA GLY A 38 -6.31 -3.39 10.51
C GLY A 38 -6.64 -1.89 10.57
N ASP A 39 -5.90 -1.17 11.41
CA ASP A 39 -5.97 0.29 11.49
C ASP A 39 -5.03 0.92 10.45
N GLY A 40 -5.30 2.18 10.06
CA GLY A 40 -4.52 2.85 9.04
C GLY A 40 -5.06 4.22 8.65
N VAL A 41 -4.66 4.66 7.46
CA VAL A 41 -5.05 5.92 6.84
C VAL A 41 -5.35 5.70 5.36
N ALA A 42 -6.13 6.60 4.78
CA ALA A 42 -6.43 6.61 3.35
C ALA A 42 -5.83 7.86 2.69
N PHE A 43 -5.65 7.79 1.36
CA PHE A 43 -5.05 8.85 0.58
C PHE A 43 -5.87 9.16 -0.67
N GLU A 44 -6.01 10.44 -1.01
CA GLU A 44 -6.40 10.88 -2.34
C GLU A 44 -5.12 11.10 -3.17
N LEU A 45 -4.95 10.32 -4.23
CA LEU A 45 -3.72 10.33 -5.04
C LEU A 45 -3.60 11.61 -5.88
N LYS A 46 -2.41 12.21 -5.85
CA LYS A 46 -2.02 13.29 -6.78
C LYS A 46 -1.13 12.80 -7.91
N ASP A 47 -0.32 11.78 -7.63
CA ASP A 47 0.63 11.20 -8.58
C ASP A 47 0.26 9.74 -8.89
N ASP A 48 0.76 9.24 -10.02
CA ASP A 48 0.47 7.92 -10.56
C ASP A 48 1.39 6.81 -10.03
N VAL A 49 2.32 7.11 -9.11
CA VAL A 49 3.30 6.16 -8.58
C VAL A 49 3.15 5.99 -7.07
N ILE A 50 3.15 4.73 -6.64
CA ILE A 50 3.15 4.30 -5.25
C ILE A 50 4.51 3.73 -4.90
N TYR A 51 4.99 4.14 -3.74
CA TYR A 51 6.31 3.85 -3.21
C TYR A 51 6.24 2.96 -1.98
N ALA A 52 7.31 2.24 -1.68
CA ALA A 52 7.45 1.48 -0.46
C ALA A 52 7.47 2.43 0.76
N PRO A 53 6.54 2.29 1.73
CA PRO A 53 6.46 3.16 2.89
C PRO A 53 7.52 2.84 3.95
N CYS A 54 8.23 1.72 3.83
CA CYS A 54 9.29 1.30 4.75
C CYS A 54 10.30 0.38 4.04
N ASP A 55 11.37 0.03 4.75
CA ASP A 55 12.27 -1.05 4.37
C ASP A 55 11.64 -2.40 4.75
N GLY A 56 11.65 -3.37 3.85
CA GLY A 56 11.04 -4.66 4.09
C GLY A 56 11.08 -5.61 2.89
N GLU A 57 10.31 -6.68 3.00
CA GLU A 57 10.11 -7.68 1.94
C GLU A 57 8.67 -7.57 1.42
N VAL A 58 8.49 -7.63 0.10
CA VAL A 58 7.17 -7.67 -0.53
C VAL A 58 6.54 -9.02 -0.23
N SER A 59 5.60 -9.05 0.71
CA SER A 59 5.00 -10.30 1.19
C SER A 59 3.93 -10.85 0.24
N VAL A 60 3.23 -9.96 -0.46
CA VAL A 60 2.20 -10.32 -1.43
C VAL A 60 2.06 -9.24 -2.51
N ILE A 61 1.74 -9.66 -3.73
CA ILE A 61 1.20 -8.80 -4.79
C ILE A 61 -0.10 -9.46 -5.23
N ALA A 62 -1.20 -8.72 -5.24
CA ALA A 62 -2.47 -9.25 -5.69
C ALA A 62 -2.39 -9.64 -7.19
N ASP A 63 -3.10 -10.70 -7.60
CA ASP A 63 -3.09 -11.17 -9.00
C ASP A 63 -3.50 -10.07 -9.99
N THR A 64 -4.44 -9.21 -9.58
CA THR A 64 -4.91 -8.06 -10.36
C THR A 64 -4.11 -6.79 -10.10
N LYS A 65 -2.97 -6.88 -9.39
CA LYS A 65 -1.94 -5.85 -9.18
C LYS A 65 -2.39 -4.55 -8.49
N HIS A 66 -3.62 -4.47 -8.03
CA HIS A 66 -4.19 -3.31 -7.33
C HIS A 66 -3.75 -3.20 -5.86
N ALA A 67 -3.11 -4.23 -5.30
CA ALA A 67 -2.68 -4.24 -3.91
C ALA A 67 -1.36 -4.98 -3.72
N PHE A 68 -0.60 -4.57 -2.72
CA PHE A 68 0.62 -5.24 -2.30
C PHE A 68 0.78 -5.18 -0.78
N GLY A 69 1.46 -6.17 -0.23
CA GLY A 69 1.85 -6.23 1.18
C GLY A 69 3.35 -6.10 1.35
N ILE A 70 3.79 -5.44 2.42
CA ILE A 70 5.19 -5.37 2.83
C ILE A 70 5.30 -5.83 4.28
N ASN A 71 6.17 -6.81 4.50
CA ASN A 71 6.63 -7.17 5.84
C ASN A 71 7.83 -6.28 6.16
N SER A 72 7.62 -5.30 7.02
CA SER A 72 8.68 -4.40 7.46
C SER A 72 9.74 -5.16 8.24
N SER A 73 10.99 -4.72 8.13
CA SER A 73 12.14 -5.26 8.88
C SER A 73 11.97 -5.31 10.41
N ASN A 74 11.01 -4.56 10.95
CA ASN A 74 10.67 -4.53 12.37
C ASN A 74 9.49 -5.43 12.78
N GLY A 75 8.89 -6.15 11.82
CA GLY A 75 7.78 -7.08 12.05
C GLY A 75 6.38 -6.50 11.87
N THR A 76 6.24 -5.22 11.49
CA THR A 76 4.93 -4.67 11.08
C THR A 76 4.56 -5.13 9.68
N GLU A 77 3.37 -5.69 9.51
CA GLU A 77 2.79 -6.03 8.21
C GLU A 77 1.98 -4.84 7.70
N ILE A 78 2.25 -4.41 6.47
CA ILE A 78 1.60 -3.25 5.84
C ILE A 78 0.91 -3.75 4.59
N LEU A 79 -0.39 -3.46 4.47
CA LEU A 79 -1.16 -3.69 3.25
C LEU A 79 -1.47 -2.35 2.59
N VAL A 80 -1.12 -2.22 1.32
CA VAL A 80 -1.50 -1.07 0.48
C VAL A 80 -2.48 -1.55 -0.57
N HIS A 81 -3.69 -0.98 -0.56
CA HIS A 81 -4.77 -1.27 -1.50
C HIS A 81 -5.11 -0.01 -2.29
N VAL A 82 -5.27 -0.13 -3.61
CA VAL A 82 -5.42 1.01 -4.52
C VAL A 82 -6.81 1.05 -5.13
N GLY A 83 -7.54 2.12 -4.80
CA GLY A 83 -8.92 2.35 -5.23
C GLY A 83 -9.92 1.36 -4.62
N PHE A 84 -11.19 1.51 -4.99
CA PHE A 84 -12.27 0.61 -4.61
C PHE A 84 -12.78 -0.18 -5.82
N GLU A 85 -13.11 -1.45 -5.62
CA GLU A 85 -13.59 -2.36 -6.68
C GLU A 85 -12.65 -2.52 -7.89
N THR A 86 -11.37 -2.14 -7.75
CA THR A 86 -10.35 -2.19 -8.81
C THR A 86 -9.92 -3.61 -9.17
N THR A 87 -10.31 -4.61 -8.37
CA THR A 87 -10.18 -6.04 -8.71
C THR A 87 -10.84 -6.38 -10.05
N GLY A 88 -11.98 -5.74 -10.37
CA GLY A 88 -12.71 -5.93 -11.63
C GLY A 88 -11.95 -5.47 -12.88
N LEU A 89 -10.88 -4.68 -12.72
CA LEU A 89 -10.04 -4.22 -13.82
C LEU A 89 -9.08 -5.29 -14.35
N MET A 90 -8.97 -6.43 -13.66
CA MET A 90 -8.13 -7.57 -14.06
C MET A 90 -6.68 -7.16 -14.40
N GLY A 91 -6.11 -6.26 -13.59
CA GLY A 91 -4.74 -5.76 -13.78
C GLY A 91 -4.58 -4.64 -14.82
N LYS A 92 -5.65 -4.23 -15.52
CA LYS A 92 -5.59 -3.07 -16.42
C LYS A 92 -5.48 -1.78 -15.61
N GLY A 93 -4.56 -0.90 -16.04
CA GLY A 93 -4.26 0.34 -15.33
C GLY A 93 -3.27 0.17 -14.17
N PHE A 94 -2.68 -1.02 -13.99
CA PHE A 94 -1.68 -1.28 -12.96
C PHE A 94 -0.39 -1.85 -13.54
N GLU A 95 0.75 -1.28 -13.16
CA GLU A 95 2.08 -1.73 -13.53
C GLU A 95 2.94 -1.89 -12.27
N THR A 96 3.43 -3.10 -12.00
CA THR A 96 4.26 -3.40 -10.82
C THR A 96 5.75 -3.31 -11.15
N TYR A 97 6.54 -2.67 -10.28
CA TYR A 97 7.99 -2.57 -10.40
C TYR A 97 8.76 -3.61 -9.57
N VAL A 98 8.03 -4.37 -8.76
CA VAL A 98 8.56 -5.38 -7.84
C VAL A 98 7.76 -6.67 -7.97
N SER A 99 8.33 -7.76 -7.47
CA SER A 99 7.72 -9.09 -7.38
C SER A 99 7.59 -9.52 -5.92
N GLN A 100 6.73 -10.51 -5.66
CA GLN A 100 6.67 -11.14 -4.33
C GLN A 100 8.03 -11.74 -3.96
N GLY A 101 8.45 -11.52 -2.71
CA GLY A 101 9.75 -11.93 -2.18
C GLY A 101 10.87 -10.91 -2.42
N ASP A 102 10.62 -9.85 -3.19
CA ASP A 102 11.63 -8.80 -3.39
C ASP A 102 11.85 -8.00 -2.10
N THR A 103 13.11 -7.67 -1.82
CA THR A 103 13.44 -6.69 -0.78
C THR A 103 13.32 -5.28 -1.34
N VAL A 104 12.60 -4.42 -0.63
CA VAL A 104 12.38 -3.01 -0.99
C VAL A 104 12.97 -2.08 0.07
N LYS A 105 13.38 -0.90 -0.40
CA LYS A 105 13.77 0.22 0.46
C LYS A 105 12.69 1.29 0.48
N LYS A 106 12.55 1.99 1.59
CA LYS A 106 11.66 3.15 1.71
C LYS A 106 11.87 4.10 0.53
N GLY A 107 10.79 4.47 -0.14
CA GLY A 107 10.81 5.38 -1.30
C GLY A 107 11.17 4.70 -2.63
N GLN A 108 11.34 3.38 -2.65
CA GLN A 108 11.44 2.62 -3.89
C GLN A 108 10.07 2.55 -4.57
N LYS A 109 10.03 2.68 -5.90
CA LYS A 109 8.79 2.50 -6.68
C LYS A 109 8.29 1.07 -6.57
N VAL A 110 6.99 0.90 -6.33
CA VAL A 110 6.36 -0.41 -6.16
C VAL A 110 5.30 -0.64 -7.22
N LEU A 111 4.41 0.34 -7.40
CA LEU A 111 3.27 0.25 -8.31
C LEU A 111 3.09 1.58 -9.05
N LYS A 112 2.72 1.50 -10.33
CA LYS A 112 2.19 2.61 -11.10
C LYS A 112 0.74 2.35 -11.47
N VAL A 113 -0.05 3.41 -11.43
CA VAL A 113 -1.51 3.39 -11.53
C VAL A 113 -1.94 4.37 -12.62
N ASP A 114 -2.67 3.91 -13.62
CA ASP A 114 -3.29 4.79 -14.61
C ASP A 114 -4.58 5.38 -14.03
N ILE A 115 -4.44 6.49 -13.30
CA ILE A 115 -5.54 7.21 -12.64
C ILE A 115 -6.63 7.59 -13.65
N ASN A 116 -6.24 7.99 -14.86
CA ASN A 116 -7.20 8.40 -15.89
C ASN A 116 -8.02 7.21 -16.38
N TYR A 117 -7.39 6.07 -16.61
CA TYR A 117 -8.08 4.84 -16.97
C TYR A 117 -9.05 4.40 -15.87
N ILE A 118 -8.64 4.41 -14.60
CA ILE A 118 -9.52 3.99 -13.50
C ILE A 118 -10.73 4.92 -13.38
N LYS A 119 -10.51 6.24 -13.43
CA LYS A 119 -11.61 7.22 -13.44
C LYS A 119 -12.52 7.05 -14.66
N SER A 120 -11.99 6.64 -15.82
CA SER A 120 -12.81 6.37 -17.00
C SER A 120 -13.71 5.13 -16.84
N GLN A 121 -13.44 4.27 -15.86
CA GLN A 121 -14.30 3.14 -15.48
C GLN A 121 -15.32 3.53 -14.39
N ASN A 122 -15.42 4.82 -14.03
CA ASN A 122 -16.23 5.34 -12.92
C ASN A 122 -15.83 4.77 -11.55
N LEU A 123 -14.55 4.45 -11.38
CA LEU A 123 -14.00 4.00 -10.10
C LEU A 123 -13.20 5.11 -9.41
N ASN A 124 -13.18 5.06 -8.09
CA ASN A 124 -12.43 5.99 -7.25
C ASN A 124 -11.03 5.42 -6.97
N VAL A 125 -10.02 6.29 -7.07
CA VAL A 125 -8.60 6.02 -6.82
C VAL A 125 -7.89 7.27 -6.33
#